data_AF-A0A6J7HMT9-F1
#
_entry.id   AF-A0A6J7HMT9-F1
#
_cell.length_a   1.000
_cell.length_b   1.000
_cell.length_c   1.000
_cell.angle_alpha   90.00
_cell.angle_beta   90.00
_cell.angle_gamma   90.00
#
_symmetry.space_group_name_H-M   'P 1'
#
loop_
_entity.id
_entity.type
_entity.pdbx_description
1 polymer ?
#
loop_
_entity_poly.entity_id
_entity_poly.type
_entity_poly.pdbx_seq_one_letter_code
_entity_poly.pdbx_strand_id
1 'polypeptide(L)'
;MRTRRSHTHRHAATTAPDPHAELRARRDALAERVAGLTWDLGGLTYEMAIRDHFRLDVLVRRAAELQEADAELGEVERLLADAAEGIGGACRSCGVPHSRGATYCWKCGQPLMLDVAVVAAAAPADGAQPTV
;
A
#
# COMPACT_ATOMS: atom_id res chain seq x y z
N MET A 1 -36.91 36.65 -0.43
CA MET A 1 -36.48 35.27 -0.74
C MET A 1 -35.07 35.33 -1.33
N ARG A 2 -34.01 35.22 -0.52
CA ARG A 2 -32.61 35.22 -1.00
C ARG A 2 -32.27 33.80 -1.47
N THR A 3 -32.13 33.60 -2.77
CA THR A 3 -31.68 32.34 -3.35
C THR A 3 -30.20 32.16 -3.03
N ARG A 4 -29.88 31.14 -2.20
CA ARG A 4 -28.49 30.72 -1.95
C ARG A 4 -27.88 30.27 -3.28
N ARG A 5 -26.97 31.07 -3.83
CA ARG A 5 -26.11 30.64 -4.94
C ARG A 5 -25.17 29.57 -4.41
N SER A 6 -25.43 28.33 -4.77
CA SER A 6 -24.52 27.20 -4.56
C SER A 6 -23.28 27.42 -5.42
N HIS A 7 -22.21 27.92 -4.81
CA HIS A 7 -20.92 28.05 -5.45
C HIS A 7 -20.31 26.65 -5.63
N THR A 8 -20.46 26.09 -6.82
CA THR A 8 -19.71 24.91 -7.28
C THR A 8 -18.28 25.33 -7.57
N HIS A 9 -17.42 25.28 -6.55
CA HIS A 9 -15.98 25.42 -6.72
C HIS A 9 -15.45 24.19 -7.47
N ARG A 10 -15.18 24.35 -8.77
CA ARG A 10 -14.41 23.38 -9.56
C ARG A 10 -12.96 23.46 -9.10
N HIS A 11 -12.59 22.63 -8.13
CA HIS A 11 -11.20 22.46 -7.74
C HIS A 11 -10.48 21.69 -8.85
N ALA A 12 -9.62 22.38 -9.59
CA ALA A 12 -8.60 21.73 -10.41
C ALA A 12 -7.76 20.85 -9.49
N ALA A 13 -7.60 19.58 -9.84
CA ALA A 13 -6.77 18.64 -9.11
C ALA A 13 -5.31 19.07 -9.23
N THR A 14 -4.84 19.88 -8.28
CA THR A 14 -3.41 20.05 -8.05
C THR A 14 -2.87 18.69 -7.61
N THR A 15 -1.97 18.09 -8.38
CA THR A 15 -1.22 16.90 -7.96
C THR A 15 -0.41 17.29 -6.73
N ALA A 16 -0.97 17.04 -5.54
CA ALA A 16 -0.27 17.29 -4.30
C ALA A 16 1.00 16.43 -4.28
N PRO A 17 2.12 16.96 -3.75
CA PRO A 17 3.34 16.18 -3.61
C PRO A 17 3.03 14.92 -2.79
N ASP A 18 3.52 13.80 -3.28
CA ASP A 18 3.23 12.49 -2.70
C ASP A 18 3.91 12.36 -1.33
N PRO A 19 3.14 12.24 -0.23
CA PRO A 19 3.66 12.34 1.14
C PRO A 19 4.68 11.25 1.50
N HIS A 20 4.79 10.18 0.71
CA HIS A 20 5.74 9.08 0.95
C HIS A 20 6.80 8.96 -0.16
N ALA A 21 7.00 9.99 -0.99
CA ALA A 21 7.95 9.94 -2.10
C ALA A 21 9.38 9.60 -1.65
N GLU A 22 9.83 10.16 -0.53
CA GLU A 22 11.14 9.88 0.06
C GLU A 22 11.24 8.42 0.56
N LEU A 23 10.20 7.91 1.23
CA LEU A 23 10.15 6.51 1.67
C LEU A 23 10.20 5.53 0.49
N ARG A 24 9.50 5.83 -0.62
CA ARG A 24 9.59 5.03 -1.85
C ARG A 24 10.98 5.07 -2.48
N ALA A 25 11.62 6.24 -2.55
CA ALA A 25 12.98 6.36 -3.04
C ALA A 25 13.97 5.55 -2.18
N ARG A 26 13.80 5.59 -0.85
CA ARG A 26 14.60 4.79 0.08
C ARG A 26 14.38 3.29 -0.11
N ARG A 27 13.14 2.83 -0.27
CA ARG A 27 12.82 1.43 -0.61
C ARG A 27 13.56 1.02 -1.88
N ASP A 28 13.49 1.82 -2.94
CA ASP A 28 14.12 1.48 -4.22
C ASP A 28 15.65 1.39 -4.10
N ALA A 29 16.27 2.31 -3.35
CA ALA A 29 17.69 2.25 -3.06
C ALA A 29 18.10 1.01 -2.23
N LEU A 30 17.28 0.64 -1.24
CA LEU A 30 17.52 -0.56 -0.43
C LEU A 30 17.32 -1.85 -1.23
N ALA A 31 16.30 -1.92 -2.08
CA ALA A 31 16.06 -3.05 -2.96
C ALA A 31 17.23 -3.28 -3.92
N GLU A 32 17.76 -2.20 -4.52
CA GLU A 32 18.96 -2.28 -5.37
C GLU A 32 20.18 -2.77 -4.58
N ARG A 33 20.37 -2.26 -3.36
CA ARG A 33 21.46 -2.69 -2.48
C ARG A 33 21.36 -4.17 -2.09
N VAL A 34 20.17 -4.64 -1.73
CA VAL A 34 19.90 -6.05 -1.39
C VAL A 34 20.18 -6.94 -2.60
N ALA A 35 19.76 -6.54 -3.80
CA ALA A 35 20.03 -7.27 -5.03
C ALA A 35 21.53 -7.37 -5.31
N GLY A 36 22.27 -6.26 -5.18
CA GLY A 36 23.73 -6.24 -5.34
C GLY A 36 24.45 -7.13 -4.33
N LEU A 37 24.11 -7.04 -3.04
CA LEU A 37 24.69 -7.87 -1.99
C LEU A 37 24.38 -9.37 -2.19
N THR A 38 23.17 -9.69 -2.66
CA THR A 38 22.77 -11.07 -2.98
C THR A 38 23.61 -11.62 -4.13
N TRP A 39 23.80 -10.81 -5.19
CA TRP A 39 24.64 -11.18 -6.32
C TRP A 39 26.09 -11.42 -5.88
N ASP A 40 26.67 -10.52 -5.10
CA ASP A 40 28.05 -10.62 -4.62
C ASP A 40 28.25 -11.83 -3.69
N LEU A 41 27.30 -12.09 -2.78
CA LEU A 41 27.35 -13.25 -1.89
C LEU A 41 27.27 -14.57 -2.68
N GLY A 42 26.39 -14.63 -3.68
CA GLY A 42 26.26 -15.79 -4.57
C GLY A 42 27.52 -16.01 -5.41
N GLY A 43 28.05 -14.94 -6.01
CA GLY A 43 29.29 -14.98 -6.79
C GLY A 43 30.48 -15.43 -5.96
N LEU A 44 30.63 -14.89 -4.75
CA LEU A 44 31.68 -15.30 -3.82
C LEU A 44 31.57 -16.79 -3.45
N THR A 45 30.36 -17.25 -3.15
CA THR A 45 30.09 -18.66 -2.81
C THR A 45 30.40 -19.58 -3.99
N TYR A 46 30.02 -19.17 -5.21
CA TYR A 46 30.34 -19.89 -6.44
C TYR A 46 31.85 -20.02 -6.65
N GLU A 47 32.59 -18.91 -6.54
CA GLU A 47 34.05 -18.89 -6.73
C GLU A 47 34.80 -19.72 -5.67
N MET A 48 34.28 -19.79 -4.43
CA MET A 48 34.80 -20.67 -3.38
C MET A 48 34.51 -22.15 -3.68
N ALA A 49 33.31 -22.46 -4.16
CA ALA A 49 32.88 -23.81 -4.49
C ALA A 49 33.73 -24.43 -5.60
N ILE A 50 33.97 -23.70 -6.70
CA ILE A 50 34.77 -24.22 -7.82
C ILE A 50 36.26 -24.38 -7.48
N ARG A 51 36.75 -23.70 -6.44
CA ARG A 51 38.13 -23.82 -5.93
C ARG A 51 38.27 -24.78 -4.76
N ASP A 52 37.17 -25.42 -4.34
CA ASP A 52 37.11 -26.33 -3.19
C ASP A 52 37.70 -25.72 -1.90
N HIS A 53 37.48 -24.41 -1.69
CA HIS A 53 38.01 -23.70 -0.54
C HIS A 53 36.98 -22.76 0.07
N PHE A 54 36.23 -23.29 1.04
CA PHE A 54 35.23 -22.51 1.77
C PHE A 54 35.81 -21.80 2.98
N ARG A 55 35.49 -20.51 3.08
CA ARG A 55 35.74 -19.68 4.26
C ARG A 55 34.41 -19.23 4.85
N LEU A 56 33.86 -20.05 5.73
CA LEU A 56 32.55 -19.82 6.34
C LEU A 56 32.49 -18.50 7.13
N ASP A 57 33.59 -18.08 7.75
CA ASP A 57 33.70 -16.78 8.43
C ASP A 57 33.40 -15.60 7.51
N VAL A 58 33.90 -15.66 6.27
CA VAL A 58 33.68 -14.63 5.26
C VAL A 58 32.21 -14.66 4.81
N LEU A 59 31.66 -15.85 4.55
CA LEU A 59 30.26 -16.00 4.13
C LEU A 59 29.29 -15.50 5.20
N VAL A 60 29.51 -15.86 6.47
CA VAL A 60 28.67 -15.41 7.59
C VAL A 60 28.69 -13.89 7.71
N ARG A 61 29.85 -13.25 7.61
CA ARG A 61 29.94 -11.79 7.66
C ARG A 61 29.20 -11.12 6.49
N ARG A 62 29.36 -11.63 5.27
CA ARG A 62 28.66 -11.09 4.09
C ARG A 62 27.16 -11.32 4.15
N ALA A 63 26.72 -12.47 4.67
CA ALA A 63 25.32 -12.75 4.91
C ALA A 63 24.72 -11.81 5.97
N ALA A 64 25.47 -11.47 7.02
CA ALA A 64 25.01 -10.50 8.01
C ALA A 64 24.82 -9.10 7.39
N GLU A 65 25.76 -8.64 6.55
CA GLU A 65 25.62 -7.37 5.81
C GLU A 65 24.37 -7.36 4.91
N LEU A 66 24.07 -8.48 4.24
CA LEU A 66 22.86 -8.64 3.44
C LEU A 66 21.59 -8.65 4.32
N GLN A 67 21.61 -9.38 5.43
CA GLN A 67 20.48 -9.45 6.37
C GLN A 67 20.14 -8.09 6.98
N GLU A 68 21.13 -7.27 7.30
CA GLU A 68 20.91 -5.91 7.79
C GLU A 68 20.19 -5.04 6.75
N ALA A 69 20.63 -5.10 5.48
CA ALA A 69 20.00 -4.36 4.39
C ALA A 69 18.57 -4.86 4.10
N ASP A 70 18.35 -6.17 4.14
CA ASP A 70 17.04 -6.80 3.95
C ASP A 70 16.06 -6.44 5.07
N ALA A 71 16.53 -6.44 6.33
CA ALA A 71 15.73 -6.00 7.48
C ALA A 71 15.31 -4.53 7.37
N GLU A 72 16.22 -3.66 6.92
CA GLU A 72 15.90 -2.25 6.69
C GLU A 72 14.87 -2.07 5.56
N LEU A 73 15.00 -2.84 4.47
CA LEU A 73 14.03 -2.84 3.38
C LEU A 73 12.64 -3.26 3.87
N GLY A 74 12.55 -4.38 4.60
CA GLY A 74 11.29 -4.89 5.13
C GLY A 74 10.58 -3.90 6.06
N GLU A 75 11.34 -3.15 6.87
CA GLU A 75 10.76 -2.11 7.71
C GLU A 75 10.18 -0.95 6.89
N VAL A 76 10.88 -0.49 5.85
CA VAL A 76 10.37 0.57 4.96
C VAL A 76 9.12 0.10 4.21
N GLU A 77 9.12 -1.14 3.73
CA GLU A 77 7.95 -1.73 3.06
C GLU A 77 6.75 -1.83 4.00
N ARG A 78 6.96 -2.23 5.25
CA ARG A 78 5.93 -2.24 6.29
C ARG A 78 5.35 -0.85 6.53
N LEU A 79 6.19 0.18 6.66
CA LEU A 79 5.74 1.57 6.82
C LEU A 79 4.92 2.08 5.61
N LEU A 80 5.33 1.70 4.39
CA LEU A 80 4.58 2.03 3.18
C LEU A 80 3.23 1.30 3.12
N ALA A 81 3.18 0.04 3.56
CA ALA A 81 1.93 -0.73 3.66
C ALA A 81 0.97 -0.10 4.68
N ASP A 82 1.45 0.23 5.88
CA ASP A 82 0.67 0.91 6.93
C ASP A 82 0.12 2.25 6.43
N ALA A 83 0.94 3.02 5.70
CA ALA A 83 0.52 4.29 5.11
C ALA A 83 -0.59 4.12 4.06
N ALA A 84 -0.48 3.11 3.21
CA ALA A 84 -1.56 2.78 2.28
C ALA A 84 -2.82 2.35 3.06
N GLU A 85 -2.66 1.58 4.13
CA GLU A 85 -3.70 1.14 5.06
C GLU A 85 -4.42 2.27 5.80
N GLY A 86 -3.77 3.40 6.03
CA GLY A 86 -4.42 4.57 6.63
C GLY A 86 -5.44 5.26 5.71
N ILE A 87 -5.29 5.15 4.39
CA ILE A 87 -6.07 5.92 3.42
C ILE A 87 -7.30 5.13 2.96
N GLY A 88 -8.49 5.69 3.17
CA GLY A 88 -9.78 5.12 2.74
C GLY A 88 -10.25 5.56 1.37
N GLY A 89 -9.52 6.47 0.72
CA GLY A 89 -9.84 7.05 -0.57
C GLY A 89 -9.85 8.58 -0.53
N ALA A 90 -10.37 9.18 -1.60
CA ALA A 90 -10.59 10.62 -1.72
C ALA A 90 -12.08 10.95 -1.78
N CYS A 91 -12.47 12.05 -1.15
CA CYS A 91 -13.86 12.53 -1.16
C CYS A 91 -14.32 12.80 -2.60
N ARG A 92 -15.45 12.21 -3.00
CA ARG A 92 -16.03 12.38 -4.35
C ARG A 92 -16.45 13.82 -4.65
N SER A 93 -16.76 14.59 -3.61
CA SER A 93 -17.26 15.97 -3.74
C SER A 93 -16.13 17.01 -3.82
N CYS A 94 -15.06 16.85 -3.03
CA CYS A 94 -14.00 17.87 -2.94
C CYS A 94 -12.58 17.35 -3.17
N GLY A 95 -12.41 16.04 -3.41
CA GLY A 95 -11.14 15.41 -3.79
C GLY A 95 -10.14 15.17 -2.65
N VAL A 96 -10.49 15.50 -1.40
CA VAL A 96 -9.55 15.44 -0.28
C VAL A 96 -9.42 14.00 0.23
N PRO A 97 -8.21 13.50 0.53
CA PRO A 97 -8.03 12.20 1.14
C PRO A 97 -8.70 12.12 2.52
N HIS A 98 -9.18 10.92 2.84
CA HIS A 98 -9.79 10.60 4.13
C HIS A 98 -9.25 9.27 4.67
N SER A 99 -9.35 9.08 5.98
CA SER A 99 -8.94 7.83 6.63
C SER A 99 -9.89 6.69 6.27
N ARG A 100 -9.42 5.45 6.45
CA ARG A 100 -10.32 4.28 6.46
C ARG A 100 -11.33 4.42 7.59
N GLY A 101 -12.59 4.10 7.30
CA GLY A 101 -13.71 4.22 8.26
C GLY A 101 -14.30 5.63 8.43
N ALA A 102 -13.78 6.66 7.76
CA ALA A 102 -14.40 7.99 7.80
C ALA A 102 -15.79 7.97 7.14
N THR A 103 -16.84 8.25 7.91
CA THR A 103 -18.22 8.35 7.39
C THR A 103 -18.47 9.66 6.65
N TYR A 104 -17.84 10.76 7.10
CA TYR A 104 -17.98 12.11 6.53
C TYR A 104 -16.64 12.73 6.18
N CYS A 105 -16.62 13.58 5.16
CA CYS A 105 -15.44 14.35 4.76
C CYS A 105 -15.14 15.45 5.79
N TRP A 106 -13.93 15.45 6.35
CA TRP A 106 -13.49 16.47 7.31
C TRP A 106 -13.46 17.89 6.73
N LYS A 107 -13.30 18.05 5.40
CA LYS A 107 -13.24 19.36 4.73
C LYS A 107 -14.61 19.89 4.31
N CYS A 108 -15.41 19.09 3.61
CA CYS A 108 -16.69 19.54 3.03
C CYS A 108 -17.94 18.97 3.71
N GLY A 109 -17.79 18.10 4.72
CA GLY A 109 -18.90 17.51 5.48
C GLY A 109 -19.75 16.48 4.72
N GLN A 110 -19.43 16.16 3.45
CA GLN A 110 -20.20 15.20 2.66
C GLN A 110 -19.99 13.76 3.14
N PRO A 111 -21.02 12.90 3.12
CA PRO A 111 -20.86 11.49 3.41
C PRO A 111 -19.93 10.83 2.36
N LEU A 112 -19.01 9.99 2.83
CA LEU A 112 -17.99 9.33 2.01
C LEU A 112 -18.43 7.92 1.58
N MET A 113 -19.20 7.26 2.45
CA MET A 113 -19.93 6.03 2.16
C MET A 113 -21.23 6.39 1.44
N LEU A 114 -21.44 5.86 0.24
CA LEU A 114 -22.80 5.62 -0.20
C LEU A 114 -23.23 4.37 0.55
N ASP A 115 -24.34 4.41 1.26
CA ASP A 115 -25.00 3.20 1.73
C ASP A 115 -25.23 2.32 0.51
N VAL A 116 -24.32 1.37 0.26
CA VAL A 116 -24.65 0.21 -0.54
C VAL A 116 -25.61 -0.54 0.34
N ALA A 117 -26.90 -0.19 0.22
CA ALA A 117 -27.96 -1.08 0.60
C ALA A 117 -27.57 -2.42 -0.01
N VAL A 118 -27.18 -3.36 0.85
CA VAL A 118 -27.03 -4.74 0.49
C VAL A 118 -28.38 -5.11 -0.07
N VAL A 119 -28.49 -5.16 -1.40
CA VAL A 119 -29.61 -5.81 -2.09
C VAL A 119 -29.40 -7.29 -1.80
N ALA A 120 -29.77 -7.68 -0.59
CA ALA A 120 -29.88 -9.04 -0.16
C ALA A 120 -31.03 -9.64 -0.96
N ALA A 121 -30.67 -10.49 -1.91
CA ALA A 121 -31.42 -11.65 -2.38
C ALA A 121 -32.93 -11.43 -2.60
N ALA A 122 -33.29 -10.93 -3.78
CA ALA A 122 -34.50 -11.38 -4.46
C ALA A 122 -34.12 -12.50 -5.43
N ALA A 123 -33.88 -13.71 -4.89
CA ALA A 123 -33.98 -14.94 -5.66
C ALA A 123 -35.35 -15.56 -5.34
N PRO A 124 -36.15 -15.96 -6.34
CA PRO A 124 -37.50 -16.48 -6.11
C PRO A 124 -37.43 -17.85 -5.43
N ALA A 125 -38.26 -18.03 -4.40
CA ALA A 125 -38.53 -19.33 -3.82
C ALA A 125 -39.33 -20.17 -4.83
N ASP A 126 -38.67 -21.11 -5.49
CA ASP A 126 -39.33 -22.21 -6.16
C ASP A 126 -39.51 -23.33 -5.13
N GLY A 127 -40.76 -23.68 -4.82
CA GLY A 127 -41.09 -24.55 -3.70
C GLY A 127 -42.58 -24.81 -3.54
N ALA A 128 -43.08 -25.74 -4.37
CA ALA A 128 -44.16 -26.69 -4.12
C ALA A 128 -45.32 -26.29 -3.16
N GLN A 129 -46.52 -26.16 -3.72
CA GLN A 129 -47.78 -26.14 -2.97
C GLN A 129 -48.15 -27.56 -2.50
N PRO A 130 -48.73 -27.73 -1.30
CA PRO A 130 -49.38 -28.98 -0.89
C PRO A 130 -50.83 -29.04 -1.43
N THR A 131 -51.22 -30.17 -2.01
CA THR A 131 -52.64 -30.50 -2.25
C THR A 131 -53.11 -31.53 -1.23
N VAL A 132 -54.31 -31.28 -0.71
CA VAL A 132 -55.10 -32.02 0.28
C VAL A 132 -55.24 -33.51 -0.02
#